data_AF-A0A3B3ZF35-F1
#
_entry.id   AF-A0A3B3ZF35-F1
#
_cell.length_a   1.000
_cell.length_b   1.000
_cell.length_c   1.000
_cell.angle_alpha   90.00
_cell.angle_beta   90.00
_cell.angle_gamma   90.00
#
_symmetry.space_group_name_H-M   'P 1'
#
loop_
_entity.id
_entity.type
_entity.pdbx_description
1 polymer ?
#
loop_
_entity_poly.entity_id
_entity_poly.type
_entity_poly.pdbx_seq_one_letter_code
_entity_poly.pdbx_strand_id
1 'polypeptide(L)'
;MLRQVLHAGLRTSFHALGRFVASHPVFFASGPVLLAILLGSSFSRYRVEEDVEGLLVPKHSLAKIEGNLVDSLFPINRSKHALYSDLQTPGRYGRVIITTKKGSVLDPLQMDAILELHRRISQMQVTVPASGLNSFNYTFSYLCLLDDKNFCIIDDIIRAMEEIQSARSSNRTLPVLRYPITEQVDRPVNRELCLLTQLLLHHDSPV
;
A
#
# COMPACT_ATOMS: atom_id res chain seq x y z
N MET A 1 -25.66 40.17 -41.44
CA MET A 1 -25.84 39.39 -42.69
C MET A 1 -25.49 37.91 -42.50
N LEU A 2 -24.27 37.52 -42.09
CA LEU A 2 -23.85 36.11 -41.97
C LEU A 2 -24.75 35.24 -41.05
N ARG A 3 -25.16 35.78 -39.89
CA ARG A 3 -26.01 35.06 -38.93
C ARG A 3 -27.38 34.70 -39.49
N GLN A 4 -27.97 35.56 -40.32
CA GLN A 4 -29.27 35.31 -40.93
C GLN A 4 -29.19 34.23 -42.02
N VAL A 5 -28.11 34.23 -42.81
CA VAL A 5 -27.85 33.18 -43.81
C VAL A 5 -27.60 31.83 -43.13
N LEU A 6 -26.84 31.81 -42.03
CA LEU A 6 -26.62 30.60 -41.24
C LEU A 6 -27.93 30.06 -40.66
N HIS A 7 -28.77 30.92 -40.08
CA HIS A 7 -30.06 30.51 -39.54
C HIS A 7 -31.00 29.99 -40.64
N ALA A 8 -31.04 30.64 -41.79
CA ALA A 8 -31.85 30.19 -42.92
C ALA A 8 -31.36 28.83 -43.45
N GLY A 9 -30.04 28.64 -43.58
CA GLY A 9 -29.42 27.40 -44.03
C GLY A 9 -29.59 26.24 -43.04
N LEU A 10 -29.43 26.47 -41.74
CA LEU A 10 -29.69 25.46 -40.71
C LEU A 10 -31.18 25.09 -40.64
N ARG A 11 -32.07 26.07 -40.78
CA ARG A 11 -33.53 25.83 -40.79
C ARG A 11 -33.93 24.95 -41.97
N THR A 12 -33.43 25.23 -43.17
CA THR A 12 -33.72 24.39 -44.34
C THR A 12 -33.07 23.02 -44.24
N SER A 13 -31.84 22.93 -43.74
CA SER A 13 -31.13 21.67 -43.54
C SER A 13 -31.81 20.76 -42.51
N PHE A 14 -32.15 21.27 -41.32
CA PHE A 14 -32.86 20.49 -40.31
C PHE A 14 -34.28 20.13 -40.73
N HIS A 15 -34.96 20.99 -41.50
CA HIS A 15 -36.28 20.66 -42.05
C HIS A 15 -36.18 19.53 -43.09
N ALA A 16 -35.16 19.55 -43.95
CA ALA A 16 -34.89 18.46 -44.91
C ALA A 16 -34.50 17.16 -44.19
N LEU A 17 -33.62 17.24 -43.18
CA LEU A 17 -33.20 16.10 -42.37
C LEU A 17 -34.38 15.49 -41.60
N GLY A 18 -35.20 16.33 -40.96
CA GLY A 18 -36.41 15.89 -40.25
C GLY A 18 -37.42 15.22 -41.18
N ARG A 19 -37.61 15.74 -42.41
CA ARG A 19 -38.46 15.11 -43.42
C ARG A 19 -37.93 13.74 -43.86
N PHE A 20 -36.61 13.58 -43.95
CA PHE A 20 -35.96 12.31 -44.28
C PHE A 20 -36.04 11.28 -43.15
N VAL A 21 -35.89 11.71 -41.90
CA VAL A 21 -36.07 10.86 -40.71
C VAL A 21 -37.53 10.42 -40.57
N ALA A 22 -38.47 11.33 -40.79
CA ALA A 22 -39.90 11.04 -40.73
C ALA A 22 -40.38 10.09 -41.85
N SER A 23 -39.73 10.08 -43.01
CA SER A 23 -40.05 9.14 -44.10
C SER A 23 -39.50 7.72 -43.86
N HIS A 24 -38.49 7.55 -42.98
CA HIS A 24 -37.89 6.26 -42.63
C HIS A 24 -37.81 6.05 -41.11
N PRO A 25 -38.95 6.06 -40.38
CA PRO A 25 -38.94 6.07 -38.92
C PRO A 25 -38.34 4.80 -38.30
N VAL A 26 -38.53 3.64 -38.94
CA VAL A 26 -38.05 2.34 -38.42
C VAL A 26 -36.52 2.25 -38.46
N PHE A 27 -35.88 2.68 -39.55
CA PHE A 27 -34.42 2.64 -39.69
C PHE A 27 -33.72 3.59 -38.71
N PHE A 28 -34.29 4.79 -38.52
CA PHE A 28 -33.76 5.78 -37.58
C PHE A 28 -34.07 5.45 -36.11
N ALA A 29 -35.07 4.61 -35.84
CA ALA A 29 -35.31 4.06 -34.50
C ALA A 29 -34.38 2.88 -34.20
N SER A 30 -34.19 1.95 -35.14
CA SER A 30 -33.39 0.74 -34.92
C SER A 30 -31.88 0.99 -34.95
N GLY A 31 -31.40 1.89 -35.81
CA GLY A 31 -29.98 2.20 -35.96
C GLY A 31 -29.31 2.63 -34.65
N PRO A 32 -29.79 3.69 -33.97
CA PRO A 32 -29.24 4.12 -32.68
C PRO A 32 -29.36 3.06 -31.58
N VAL A 33 -30.43 2.26 -31.58
CA VAL A 33 -30.63 1.18 -30.60
C VAL A 33 -29.60 0.06 -30.80
N LEU A 34 -29.39 -0.39 -32.04
CA LEU A 34 -28.37 -1.38 -32.35
C LEU A 34 -26.97 -0.86 -32.03
N LEU A 35 -26.68 0.41 -32.35
CA LEU A 35 -25.43 1.05 -32.01
C LEU A 35 -25.22 1.14 -30.48
N ALA A 36 -26.27 1.48 -29.73
CA ALA A 36 -26.23 1.52 -28.28
C ALA A 36 -26.01 0.13 -27.66
N ILE A 37 -26.61 -0.93 -28.22
CA ILE A 37 -26.36 -2.31 -27.79
C ILE A 37 -24.92 -2.72 -28.13
N LEU A 38 -24.42 -2.38 -29.31
CA LEU A 38 -23.05 -2.67 -29.72
C LEU A 38 -22.02 -2.01 -28.79
N LEU A 39 -22.18 -0.71 -28.54
CA LEU A 39 -21.34 0.05 -27.61
C LEU A 39 -21.55 -0.43 -26.15
N GLY A 40 -22.79 -0.74 -25.78
CA GLY A 40 -23.16 -1.32 -24.48
C GLY A 40 -22.47 -2.66 -24.23
N SER A 41 -22.38 -3.51 -25.24
CA SER A 41 -21.71 -4.81 -25.14
C SER A 41 -20.20 -4.68 -24.88
N SER A 42 -19.59 -3.58 -25.34
CA SER A 42 -18.17 -3.26 -25.07
C SER A 42 -17.88 -3.06 -23.59
N PHE A 43 -18.85 -2.52 -22.82
CA PHE A 43 -18.72 -2.38 -21.37
C PHE A 43 -18.62 -3.73 -20.63
N SER A 44 -18.97 -4.85 -21.26
CA SER A 44 -18.80 -6.17 -20.65
C SER A 44 -17.32 -6.53 -20.37
N ARG A 45 -16.36 -5.87 -21.03
CA ARG A 45 -14.92 -6.06 -20.80
C ARG A 45 -14.29 -4.96 -19.95
N TYR A 46 -15.10 -4.06 -19.40
CA TYR A 46 -14.62 -2.99 -18.54
C TYR A 46 -14.00 -3.57 -17.26
N ARG A 47 -12.72 -3.27 -17.03
CA ARG A 47 -12.03 -3.63 -15.78
C ARG A 47 -12.02 -2.39 -14.89
N VAL A 48 -12.53 -2.54 -13.68
CA VAL A 48 -12.41 -1.52 -12.64
C VAL A 48 -10.97 -1.58 -12.11
N GLU A 49 -10.29 -0.44 -12.13
CA GLU A 49 -9.00 -0.30 -11.47
C GLU A 49 -9.26 -0.09 -9.97
N GLU A 50 -8.85 -1.06 -9.15
CA GLU A 50 -9.00 -1.01 -7.69
C GLU A 50 -7.75 -0.48 -6.99
N ASP A 51 -6.65 -0.31 -7.73
CA ASP A 51 -5.41 0.18 -7.17
C ASP A 51 -5.47 1.69 -6.93
N VAL A 52 -5.45 2.06 -5.65
CA VAL A 52 -5.47 3.45 -5.21
C VAL A 52 -4.26 4.23 -5.72
N GLU A 53 -3.10 3.59 -5.85
CA GLU A 53 -1.90 4.26 -6.38
C GLU A 53 -2.08 4.62 -7.86
N GLY A 54 -2.59 3.68 -8.68
CA GLY A 54 -2.88 3.93 -10.09
C GLY A 54 -3.96 4.98 -10.36
N LEU A 55 -4.90 5.17 -9.42
CA LEU A 55 -5.97 6.18 -9.52
C LEU A 55 -5.50 7.59 -9.10
N LEU A 56 -4.61 7.68 -8.12
CA LEU A 56 -4.20 8.95 -7.51
C LEU A 56 -2.86 9.47 -8.05
N VAL A 57 -2.00 8.59 -8.54
CA VAL A 57 -0.66 8.94 -9.01
C VAL A 57 -0.57 8.80 -10.53
N PRO A 58 -0.10 9.83 -11.26
CA PRO A 58 0.04 9.73 -12.71
C PRO A 58 1.12 8.71 -13.08
N LYS A 59 0.83 7.89 -14.10
CA LYS A 59 1.69 6.78 -14.56
C LYS A 59 3.13 7.19 -14.88
N HIS A 60 3.35 8.42 -15.34
CA HIS A 60 4.65 8.95 -15.74
C HIS A 60 5.11 10.11 -14.86
N SER A 61 4.82 10.06 -13.56
CA SER A 61 5.36 11.02 -12.60
C SER A 61 6.89 10.91 -12.52
N LEU A 62 7.58 12.05 -12.43
CA LEU A 62 9.03 12.09 -12.19
C LEU A 62 9.41 11.26 -10.96
N ALA A 63 8.67 11.40 -9.86
CA ALA A 63 8.90 10.64 -8.63
C ALA A 63 8.75 9.12 -8.83
N LYS A 64 7.85 8.67 -9.73
CA LYS A 64 7.70 7.24 -10.05
C LYS A 64 8.84 6.74 -10.92
N ILE A 65 9.33 7.56 -11.85
CA ILE A 65 10.48 7.23 -12.71
C ILE A 65 11.76 7.16 -11.89
N GLU A 66 12.01 8.14 -11.03
CA GLU A 66 13.14 8.16 -10.10
C GLU A 66 13.05 6.99 -9.12
N GLY A 67 11.87 6.71 -8.55
CA GLY A 67 11.65 5.54 -7.70
C GLY A 67 11.95 4.22 -8.43
N ASN A 68 11.44 4.04 -9.65
CA ASN A 68 11.72 2.85 -10.45
C ASN A 68 13.21 2.72 -10.82
N LEU A 69 13.89 3.86 -11.06
CA LEU A 69 15.32 3.88 -11.34
C LEU A 69 16.13 3.50 -10.10
N VAL A 70 15.77 4.02 -8.92
CA VAL A 70 16.37 3.64 -7.64
C VAL A 70 16.16 2.15 -7.36
N ASP A 71 14.95 1.64 -7.56
CA ASP A 71 14.64 0.21 -7.39
C ASP A 71 15.47 -0.66 -8.35
N SER A 72 15.72 -0.19 -9.58
CA SER A 72 16.53 -0.90 -10.56
C SER A 72 18.04 -0.83 -10.29
N LEU A 73 18.54 0.32 -9.80
CA LEU A 73 19.96 0.54 -9.54
C LEU A 73 20.39 -0.06 -8.19
N PHE A 74 19.49 -0.05 -7.22
CA PHE A 74 19.69 -0.56 -5.87
C PHE A 74 18.59 -1.59 -5.56
N PRO A 75 18.65 -2.79 -6.17
CA PRO A 75 17.68 -3.83 -5.86
C PRO A 75 17.78 -4.18 -4.38
N ILE A 76 16.81 -3.71 -3.59
CA ILE A 76 16.72 -3.99 -2.17
C ILE A 76 16.44 -5.48 -2.03
N ASN A 77 17.47 -6.24 -1.68
CA ASN A 77 17.27 -7.61 -1.30
C ASN A 77 16.59 -7.59 0.07
N ARG A 78 15.25 -7.69 0.08
CA ARG A 78 14.41 -7.59 1.28
C ARG A 78 14.72 -8.63 2.35
N SER A 79 15.51 -9.66 2.01
CA SER A 79 16.05 -10.62 2.97
C SER A 79 17.32 -10.15 3.69
N LYS A 80 18.04 -9.14 3.16
CA LYS A 80 19.37 -8.74 3.64
C LYS A 80 19.45 -7.35 4.25
N HIS A 81 18.51 -6.45 3.99
CA HIS A 81 18.57 -5.07 4.51
C HIS A 81 17.27 -4.76 5.24
N ALA A 82 17.39 -4.64 6.56
CA ALA A 82 16.30 -4.46 7.51
C ALA A 82 16.48 -3.14 8.27
N LEU A 83 16.77 -2.05 7.55
CA LEU A 83 16.69 -0.73 8.17
C LEU A 83 15.23 -0.31 8.24
N TYR A 84 14.85 0.32 9.35
CA TYR A 84 13.52 0.90 9.55
C TYR A 84 13.16 1.89 8.44
N SER A 85 14.16 2.55 7.83
CA SER A 85 14.01 3.45 6.70
C SER A 85 13.61 2.75 5.39
N ASP A 86 13.92 1.46 5.23
CA ASP A 86 13.58 0.69 4.02
C ASP A 86 12.11 0.26 4.02
N LEU A 87 11.46 0.25 5.19
CA LEU A 87 10.03 0.01 5.39
C LEU A 87 9.15 1.22 5.03
N GLN A 88 9.73 2.38 4.70
CA GLN A 88 8.98 3.52 4.16
C GLN A 88 8.63 3.36 2.68
N THR A 89 9.11 2.31 2.01
CA THR A 89 8.59 1.97 0.69
C THR A 89 7.11 1.57 0.80
N PRO A 90 6.24 2.06 -0.10
CA PRO A 90 4.83 1.65 -0.12
C PRO A 90 4.78 0.13 -0.31
N GLY A 91 4.53 -0.56 0.79
CA GLY A 91 4.57 -2.00 0.89
C GLY A 91 3.46 -2.50 1.80
N ARG A 92 3.06 -3.75 1.60
CA ARG A 92 2.03 -4.40 2.41
C ARG A 92 2.62 -4.84 3.75
N TYR A 93 2.86 -3.89 4.66
CA TYR A 93 3.21 -4.19 6.05
C TYR A 93 2.06 -3.78 6.98
N GLY A 94 1.86 -4.56 8.03
CA GLY A 94 0.94 -4.21 9.12
C GLY A 94 1.72 -3.56 10.25
N ARG A 95 1.31 -2.36 10.68
CA ARG A 95 1.88 -1.71 11.88
C ARG A 95 0.82 -1.63 12.97
N VAL A 96 1.16 -2.13 14.15
CA VAL A 96 0.34 -2.01 15.36
C VAL A 96 0.98 -0.99 16.28
N ILE A 97 0.23 0.06 16.63
CA ILE A 97 0.68 1.08 17.59
C ILE A 97 -0.05 0.81 18.90
N ILE A 98 0.70 0.44 19.94
CA ILE A 98 0.16 0.12 21.26
C ILE A 98 0.42 1.29 22.18
N THR A 99 -0.62 1.77 22.85
CA THR A 99 -0.53 2.87 23.82
C THR A 99 -1.22 2.47 25.12
N THR A 100 -0.70 2.94 26.24
CA THR A 100 -1.25 2.69 27.57
C THR A 100 -1.94 3.97 28.06
N LYS A 101 -3.14 3.83 28.65
CA LYS A 101 -3.88 5.00 29.17
C LYS A 101 -3.23 5.58 30.44
N LYS A 102 -2.52 4.73 31.21
CA LYS A 102 -1.81 5.06 32.44
C LYS A 102 -0.60 4.13 32.56
N GLY A 103 0.53 4.65 33.05
CA GLY A 103 1.75 3.86 33.23
C GLY A 103 2.65 3.80 31.98
N SER A 104 3.73 3.04 32.09
CA SER A 104 4.71 2.86 31.01
C SER A 104 4.43 1.58 30.25
N VAL A 105 4.54 1.60 28.93
CA VAL A 105 4.40 0.40 28.07
C VAL A 105 5.37 -0.74 28.48
N LEU A 106 6.46 -0.39 29.18
CA LEU A 106 7.47 -1.32 29.70
C LEU A 106 7.13 -1.93 31.07
N ASP A 107 5.96 -1.61 31.63
CA ASP A 107 5.46 -2.25 32.84
C ASP A 107 5.21 -3.74 32.57
N PRO A 108 5.51 -4.63 33.54
CA PRO A 108 5.47 -6.08 33.34
C PRO A 108 4.12 -6.59 32.82
N LEU A 109 3.02 -6.14 33.43
CA LEU A 109 1.67 -6.53 33.03
C LEU A 109 1.35 -6.14 31.57
N GLN A 110 1.85 -4.98 31.14
CA GLN A 110 1.58 -4.43 29.81
C GLN A 110 2.47 -5.11 28.77
N MET A 111 3.73 -5.36 29.10
CA MET A 111 4.64 -6.15 28.26
C MET A 111 4.11 -7.57 28.00
N ASP A 112 3.61 -8.26 29.03
CA ASP A 112 3.05 -9.60 28.87
C ASP A 112 1.85 -9.60 27.91
N ALA A 113 0.98 -8.59 27.99
CA ALA A 113 -0.14 -8.42 27.06
C ALA A 113 0.32 -8.14 25.62
N ILE A 114 1.40 -7.38 25.43
CA ILE A 114 1.98 -7.09 24.11
C ILE A 114 2.57 -8.36 23.49
N LEU A 115 3.32 -9.15 24.28
CA LEU A 115 3.90 -10.41 23.82
C LEU A 115 2.82 -11.45 23.48
N GLU A 116 1.75 -11.51 24.29
CA GLU A 116 0.59 -12.36 23.99
C GLU A 116 -0.12 -11.93 22.69
N LEU A 117 -0.30 -10.62 22.48
CA LEU A 117 -0.85 -10.10 21.23
C LEU A 117 0.03 -10.48 20.03
N HIS A 118 1.35 -10.33 20.15
CA HIS A 118 2.30 -10.71 19.11
C HIS A 118 2.20 -12.21 18.77
N ARG A 119 2.11 -13.08 19.78
CA ARG A 119 1.91 -14.53 19.59
C ARG A 119 0.61 -14.87 18.87
N ARG A 120 -0.49 -14.18 19.21
CA ARG A 120 -1.77 -14.38 18.51
C ARG A 120 -1.71 -13.98 17.04
N ILE A 121 -1.04 -12.87 16.74
CA ILE A 121 -0.87 -12.41 15.36
C ILE A 121 0.01 -13.39 14.56
N SER A 122 1.11 -13.88 15.14
CA SER A 122 2.01 -14.79 14.44
C SER A 122 1.40 -16.19 14.20
N GLN A 123 0.48 -16.62 15.06
CA GLN A 123 -0.24 -17.89 14.94
C GLN A 123 -1.55 -17.80 14.14
N MET A 124 -1.95 -16.59 13.75
CA MET A 124 -3.18 -16.37 12.98
C MET A 124 -3.10 -17.10 11.62
N GLN A 125 -4.16 -17.84 11.30
CA GLN A 125 -4.31 -18.52 10.03
C GLN A 125 -5.43 -17.88 9.22
N VAL A 126 -5.12 -17.53 7.98
CA VAL A 126 -6.07 -16.94 7.04
C VAL A 126 -6.22 -17.89 5.86
N THR A 127 -7.43 -18.42 5.70
CA THR A 127 -7.78 -19.25 4.55
C THR A 127 -8.15 -18.34 3.38
N VAL A 128 -7.27 -18.25 2.39
CA VAL A 128 -7.58 -17.47 1.18
C VAL A 128 -8.15 -18.44 0.13
N PRO A 129 -9.36 -18.20 -0.39
CA PRO A 129 -9.84 -18.93 -1.55
C PRO A 129 -8.95 -18.52 -2.72
N ALA A 130 -8.08 -19.43 -3.20
CA ALA A 130 -7.41 -19.20 -4.47
C ALA A 130 -8.48 -19.18 -5.58
N SER A 131 -8.22 -18.52 -6.70
CA SER A 131 -9.08 -18.51 -7.89
C SER A 131 -9.17 -19.89 -8.60
N GLY A 132 -9.45 -20.96 -7.85
CA GLY A 132 -9.50 -22.37 -8.24
C GLY A 132 -10.04 -23.27 -7.12
N LEU A 133 -9.90 -24.61 -7.23
CA LEU A 133 -10.44 -25.59 -6.27
C LEU A 133 -9.67 -25.71 -4.94
N ASN A 134 -8.50 -25.06 -4.80
CA ASN A 134 -7.61 -25.29 -3.67
C ASN A 134 -7.59 -24.06 -2.74
N SER A 135 -8.11 -24.21 -1.52
CA SER A 135 -7.89 -23.27 -0.43
C SER A 135 -6.51 -23.50 0.18
N PHE A 136 -5.71 -22.44 0.33
CA PHE A 136 -4.45 -22.50 1.07
C PHE A 136 -4.57 -21.69 2.37
N ASN A 137 -4.04 -22.25 3.45
CA ASN A 137 -4.02 -21.60 4.76
C ASN A 137 -2.70 -20.84 4.89
N TYR A 138 -2.78 -19.53 4.79
CA TYR A 138 -1.63 -18.66 5.02
C TYR A 138 -1.49 -18.38 6.52
N THR A 139 -0.25 -18.43 6.97
CA THR A 139 0.19 -18.09 8.33
C THR A 139 1.28 -17.03 8.18
N PHE A 140 1.55 -16.27 9.25
CA PHE A 140 2.60 -15.26 9.26
C PHE A 140 3.96 -15.76 8.74
N SER A 141 4.34 -17.00 9.06
CA SER A 141 5.59 -17.62 8.60
C SER A 141 5.73 -17.76 7.09
N TYR A 142 4.61 -17.81 6.34
CA TYR A 142 4.64 -17.88 4.88
C TYR A 142 4.77 -16.50 4.22
N LEU A 143 4.53 -15.42 4.97
CA LEU A 143 4.50 -14.04 4.45
C LEU A 143 5.66 -13.19 4.98
N CYS A 144 6.27 -13.57 6.09
CA CYS A 144 7.32 -12.80 6.73
C CYS A 144 8.58 -12.72 5.85
N LEU A 145 9.38 -11.67 6.07
CA LEU A 145 10.72 -11.59 5.52
C LEU A 145 11.64 -12.51 6.32
N LEU A 146 12.42 -13.33 5.61
CA LEU A 146 13.38 -14.25 6.21
C LEU A 146 14.75 -13.57 6.31
N ASP A 147 15.38 -13.72 7.47
CA ASP A 147 16.78 -13.38 7.72
C ASP A 147 17.72 -14.39 7.04
N ASP A 148 19.02 -14.10 7.01
CA ASP A 148 20.09 -14.97 6.49
C ASP A 148 20.09 -16.38 7.15
N LYS A 149 19.49 -16.50 8.35
CA LYS A 149 19.33 -17.76 9.09
C LYS A 149 17.99 -18.47 8.85
N ASN A 150 17.18 -18.04 7.87
CA ASN A 150 15.83 -18.54 7.57
C ASN A 150 14.80 -18.38 8.71
N PHE A 151 14.98 -17.38 9.58
CA PHE A 151 13.99 -17.01 10.59
C PHE A 151 13.23 -15.76 10.16
N CYS A 152 11.95 -15.65 10.53
CA CYS A 152 11.18 -14.43 10.31
C CYS A 152 11.82 -13.25 11.06
N ILE A 153 12.07 -12.16 10.36
CA ILE A 153 12.49 -10.90 10.96
C ILE A 153 11.30 -10.33 11.73
N ILE A 154 11.50 -10.06 13.01
CA ILE A 154 10.53 -9.46 13.94
C ILE A 154 11.13 -8.15 14.46
N ASP A 155 10.28 -7.20 14.88
CA ASP A 155 10.73 -5.94 15.46
C ASP A 155 11.63 -6.17 16.69
N ASP A 156 12.78 -5.47 16.72
CA ASP A 156 13.77 -5.57 17.79
C ASP A 156 13.19 -5.24 19.17
N ILE A 157 12.13 -4.43 19.25
CA ILE A 157 11.45 -4.15 20.52
C ILE A 157 10.80 -5.40 21.11
N ILE A 158 10.24 -6.29 20.29
CA ILE A 158 9.60 -7.53 20.74
C ILE A 158 10.66 -8.46 21.31
N ARG A 159 11.80 -8.60 20.61
CA ARG A 159 12.95 -9.38 21.08
C ARG A 159 13.47 -8.84 22.41
N ALA A 160 13.64 -7.53 22.54
CA ALA A 160 14.07 -6.90 23.79
C ALA A 160 13.05 -7.11 24.93
N MET A 161 11.75 -7.11 24.62
CA MET A 161 10.71 -7.41 25.61
C MET A 161 10.74 -8.86 26.10
N GLU A 162 11.00 -9.83 25.21
CA GLU A 162 11.17 -11.24 25.59
C GLU A 162 12.43 -11.46 26.45
N GLU A 163 13.53 -10.76 26.14
CA GLU A 163 14.75 -10.78 26.96
C GLU A 163 14.49 -10.21 28.37
N ILE A 164 13.76 -9.09 28.47
CA ILE A 164 13.35 -8.52 29.76
C ILE A 164 12.47 -9.50 30.54
N GLN A 165 11.51 -10.16 29.87
CA GLN A 165 10.61 -11.14 30.49
C GLN A 165 11.39 -12.35 31.02
N SER A 166 12.31 -12.90 30.22
CA SER A 166 13.15 -14.03 30.61
C SER A 166 14.16 -13.68 31.71
N ALA A 167 14.72 -12.47 31.70
CA ALA A 167 15.57 -11.98 32.79
C ALA A 167 14.80 -11.89 34.11
N ARG A 168 13.55 -11.40 34.07
CA ARG A 168 12.65 -11.38 35.25
C ARG A 168 12.34 -12.78 35.75
N SER A 169 11.96 -13.72 34.87
CA SER A 169 11.65 -15.09 35.28
C SER A 169 12.85 -15.83 35.85
N SER A 170 14.07 -15.47 35.42
CA SER A 170 15.33 -16.04 35.91
C SER A 170 15.93 -15.28 37.11
N ASN A 171 15.24 -14.28 37.68
CA ASN A 171 15.76 -13.39 38.73
C ASN A 171 17.12 -12.75 38.39
N ARG A 172 17.36 -12.47 37.11
CA ARG A 172 18.57 -11.78 36.63
C ARG A 172 18.35 -10.26 36.60
N THR A 173 19.44 -9.51 36.54
CA THR A 173 19.40 -8.06 36.34
C THR A 173 18.73 -7.72 35.01
N LEU A 174 17.80 -6.77 35.04
CA LEU A 174 17.11 -6.29 33.84
C LEU A 174 18.12 -5.69 32.84
N PRO A 175 18.04 -6.06 31.55
CA PRO A 175 18.85 -5.43 30.53
C PRO A 175 18.47 -3.95 30.40
N VAL A 176 19.46 -3.08 30.31
CA VAL A 176 19.27 -1.64 30.09
C VAL A 176 18.97 -1.43 28.61
N LEU A 177 17.75 -1.02 28.29
CA LEU A 177 17.39 -0.60 26.94
C LEU A 177 18.15 0.68 26.57
N ARG A 178 19.05 0.58 25.59
CA ARG A 178 19.72 1.74 24.99
C ARG A 178 19.14 1.96 23.60
N TYR A 179 18.86 3.22 23.28
CA TYR A 179 18.40 3.60 21.95
C TYR A 179 19.60 4.06 21.11
N PRO A 180 19.70 3.67 19.83
CA PRO A 180 18.79 2.80 19.07
C PRO A 180 18.89 1.33 19.50
N ILE A 181 17.73 0.65 19.54
CA ILE A 181 17.58 -0.75 19.98
C ILE A 181 18.01 -1.74 18.86
N THR A 182 18.29 -1.23 17.66
CA THR A 182 18.74 -2.03 16.53
C THR A 182 20.11 -2.63 16.79
N GLU A 183 20.21 -3.95 16.73
CA GLU A 183 21.49 -4.65 16.72
C GLU A 183 22.14 -4.45 15.35
N GLN A 184 22.77 -3.29 15.13
CA GLN A 184 23.57 -3.04 13.94
C GLN A 184 24.82 -3.90 14.02
N VAL A 185 24.70 -5.17 13.63
CA VAL A 185 25.85 -5.98 13.23
C VAL A 185 26.49 -5.25 12.05
N ASP A 186 27.73 -4.84 12.25
CA ASP A 186 28.60 -4.11 11.32
C ASP A 186 28.34 -4.45 9.85
N ARG A 187 27.51 -3.64 9.19
CA ARG A 187 27.46 -3.55 7.74
C ARG A 187 27.93 -2.14 7.37
N PRO A 188 28.90 -1.99 6.44
CA PRO A 188 29.39 -0.68 6.04
C PRO A 188 28.32 0.03 5.22
N VAL A 189 27.37 0.65 5.91
CA VAL A 189 26.41 1.58 5.31
C VAL A 189 27.08 2.94 5.31
N ASN A 190 27.34 3.47 4.11
CA ASN A 190 27.85 4.81 3.89
C ASN A 190 27.11 5.80 4.80
N ARG A 191 27.87 6.40 5.72
CA ARG A 191 27.41 7.37 6.73
C ARG A 191 26.75 8.62 6.14
N GLU A 192 26.81 8.83 4.83
CA GLU A 192 26.30 10.04 4.18
C GLU A 192 24.77 10.10 4.05
N LEU A 193 24.05 8.97 4.01
CA LEU A 193 22.59 9.00 3.84
C LEU A 193 21.82 9.21 5.16
N CYS A 194 22.45 8.95 6.31
CA CYS A 194 21.81 9.12 7.63
C CYS A 194 21.69 10.59 8.06
N LEU A 195 22.53 11.48 7.50
CA LEU A 195 22.50 12.89 7.89
C LEU A 195 21.26 13.64 7.35
N LEU A 196 20.65 13.16 6.26
CA LEU A 196 19.59 13.89 5.56
C LEU A 196 18.21 13.77 6.24
N THR A 197 17.92 12.68 6.96
CA THR A 197 16.62 12.49 7.64
C THR A 197 16.59 12.97 9.08
N GLN A 198 17.75 13.21 9.70
CA GLN A 198 17.84 13.87 11.02
C GLN A 198 17.56 15.39 10.96
N LEU A 199 17.58 15.97 9.76
CA LEU A 199 17.31 17.40 9.53
C LEU A 199 15.81 17.75 9.39
N LEU A 200 14.91 16.76 9.32
CA LEU A 200 13.46 16.99 9.14
C LEU A 200 12.61 16.78 10.42
N LEU A 201 13.24 16.49 11.56
CA LEU A 201 12.58 16.38 12.87
C LEU A 201 13.05 17.44 13.88
N HIS A 202 13.41 18.62 13.39
CA HIS A 202 13.58 19.79 14.26
C HIS A 202 12.86 21.00 13.66
N HIS A 203 12.02 21.62 14.49
CA HIS A 203 11.18 22.81 14.25
C HIS A 203 9.89 22.60 13.45
N ASP A 204 8.79 22.32 14.16
CA ASP A 204 7.83 23.42 14.41
C ASP A 204 6.87 23.07 15.57
N SER A 205 7.22 23.56 16.75
CA SER A 205 6.26 24.09 17.72
C SER A 205 6.84 25.45 18.11
N PRO A 206 6.04 26.51 18.04
CA PRO A 206 5.78 27.19 19.30
C PRO A 206 4.37 27.79 19.43
N VAL A 207 3.89 27.72 20.68
CA VAL A 207 2.78 28.45 21.34
C VAL A 207 1.36 28.01 21.02
#